data_AF-A0A382YSX7-F1
#
_entry.id   AF-A0A382YSX7-F1
#
_cell.length_a   1.000
_cell.length_b   1.000
_cell.length_c   1.000
_cell.angle_alpha   90.00
_cell.angle_beta   90.00
_cell.angle_gamma   90.00
#
_symmetry.space_group_name_H-M   'P 1'
#
loop_
_entity.id
_entity.type
_entity.pdbx_description
1 polymer ?
#
loop_
_entity_poly.entity_id
_entity_poly.type
_entity_poly.pdbx_seq_one_letter_code
_entity_poly.pdbx_strand_id
1 'polypeptide(L)'
;VKKYIKILGPVLILMGSMAVFALLFSIKPEAQFQKPEIVPQLVETFIALPQDIEAKIRSQGTIKPEKEIMLTSEVSGKIIWISENLSDGANFDEGDVLLKLDKRDYELALISTESTLFQARAALEKEEAEADLA
;
A
#
# COMPACT_ATOMS: atom_id res chain seq x y z
N VAL A 1 -85.36 86.40 -16.43
CA VAL A 1 -84.06 86.01 -15.81
C VAL A 1 -84.06 84.58 -15.22
N LYS A 2 -85.12 84.13 -14.50
CA LYS A 2 -85.18 82.79 -13.86
C LYS A 2 -85.11 81.55 -14.80
N LYS A 3 -85.38 81.68 -16.11
CA LYS A 3 -85.39 80.55 -17.07
C LYS A 3 -83.99 80.12 -17.55
N TYR A 4 -83.04 81.06 -17.62
CA TYR A 4 -81.68 80.79 -18.08
C TYR A 4 -80.85 80.04 -17.04
N ILE A 5 -81.03 80.35 -15.75
CA ILE A 5 -80.30 79.70 -14.64
C ILE A 5 -80.66 78.20 -14.52
N LYS A 6 -81.91 77.80 -14.82
CA LYS A 6 -82.34 76.40 -14.77
C LYS A 6 -81.75 75.52 -15.90
N ILE A 7 -81.31 76.11 -17.01
CA ILE A 7 -80.76 75.39 -18.16
C ILE A 7 -79.23 75.51 -18.21
N LEU A 8 -78.68 76.66 -17.82
CA LEU A 8 -77.24 76.94 -17.90
C LEU A 8 -76.44 76.14 -16.86
N GLY A 9 -76.96 75.93 -15.65
CA GLY A 9 -76.29 75.18 -14.59
C GLY A 9 -75.98 73.73 -14.98
N PRO A 10 -76.99 72.91 -15.38
CA PRO A 10 -76.76 71.52 -15.79
C PRO A 10 -75.80 71.38 -16.97
N VAL A 11 -75.89 72.28 -17.96
CA VAL A 11 -75.02 72.26 -19.15
C VAL A 11 -73.56 72.52 -18.77
N LEU A 12 -73.31 73.43 -17.84
CA LEU A 12 -71.96 73.76 -17.39
C LEU A 12 -71.32 72.61 -16.59
N ILE A 13 -72.11 71.90 -15.78
CA ILE A 13 -71.66 70.69 -15.07
C ILE A 13 -71.35 69.57 -16.06
N LEU A 14 -72.19 69.37 -17.09
CA LEU A 14 -71.98 68.35 -18.12
C LEU A 14 -70.73 68.63 -18.95
N MET A 15 -70.47 69.90 -19.30
CA MET A 15 -69.25 70.30 -19.98
C MET A 15 -68.02 70.11 -19.09
N GLY A 16 -68.12 70.47 -17.80
CA GLY A 16 -67.05 70.28 -16.83
C GLY A 16 -66.69 68.81 -16.62
N SER A 17 -67.67 67.93 -16.49
CA SER A 17 -67.43 66.50 -16.30
C SER A 17 -66.82 65.85 -17.54
N MET A 18 -67.28 66.23 -18.73
CA MET A 18 -66.72 65.76 -19.99
C MET A 18 -65.25 66.18 -20.15
N ALA A 19 -64.93 67.43 -19.77
CA ALA A 19 -63.56 67.93 -19.80
C ALA A 19 -62.64 67.16 -18.83
N VAL A 20 -63.09 66.90 -17.60
CA VAL A 20 -62.32 66.13 -16.61
C VAL A 20 -62.12 64.68 -17.06
N PHE A 21 -63.15 64.04 -17.63
CA PHE A 21 -63.04 62.67 -18.14
C PHE A 21 -62.04 62.56 -19.29
N ALA A 22 -62.10 63.48 -20.27
CA ALA A 22 -61.18 63.49 -21.40
C ALA A 22 -59.71 63.68 -20.94
N LEU A 23 -59.50 64.51 -19.91
CA LEU A 23 -58.19 64.75 -19.33
C LEU A 23 -57.64 63.50 -18.61
N LEU A 24 -58.46 62.83 -17.79
CA LEU A 24 -58.06 61.59 -17.11
C LEU A 24 -57.80 60.44 -18.08
N PHE A 25 -58.59 60.34 -19.16
CA PHE A 25 -58.41 59.31 -20.17
C PHE A 25 -57.11 59.52 -20.97
N SER A 26 -56.74 60.76 -21.27
CA SER A 26 -55.49 61.08 -21.99
C SER A 26 -54.24 60.88 -21.13
N ILE A 27 -54.34 61.05 -19.80
CA ILE A 27 -53.20 60.90 -18.88
C ILE A 27 -53.02 59.45 -18.44
N LYS A 28 -53.92 58.53 -18.81
CA LYS A 28 -53.83 57.13 -18.39
C LYS A 28 -52.51 56.52 -18.91
N PRO A 29 -51.58 56.13 -18.02
CA PRO A 29 -50.33 55.53 -18.44
C PRO A 29 -50.60 54.12 -18.98
N GLU A 30 -50.03 53.80 -20.14
CA GLU A 30 -50.03 52.44 -20.66
C GLU A 30 -49.12 51.56 -19.81
N ALA A 31 -49.63 50.40 -19.39
CA ALA A 31 -48.86 49.43 -18.63
C ALA A 31 -47.81 48.79 -19.54
N GLN A 32 -46.56 49.20 -19.40
CA GLN A 32 -45.43 48.59 -20.10
C GLN A 32 -45.09 47.26 -19.43
N PHE A 33 -45.20 46.17 -20.19
CA PHE A 33 -44.80 44.84 -19.73
C PHE A 33 -43.28 44.78 -19.63
N GLN A 34 -42.73 44.93 -18.42
CA GLN A 34 -41.29 44.77 -18.20
C GLN A 34 -40.97 43.28 -18.14
N LYS A 35 -40.19 42.81 -19.11
CA LYS A 35 -39.66 41.44 -19.09
C LYS A 35 -38.70 41.32 -17.90
N PRO A 36 -38.84 40.32 -17.01
CA PRO A 36 -37.93 40.14 -15.89
C PRO A 36 -36.49 40.03 -16.39
N GLU A 37 -35.61 40.82 -15.80
CA GLU A 37 -34.18 40.78 -16.10
C GLU A 37 -33.59 39.54 -15.43
N ILE A 38 -33.14 38.58 -16.22
CA ILE A 38 -32.52 37.36 -15.71
C ILE A 38 -31.08 37.72 -15.34
N VAL A 39 -30.84 37.95 -14.05
CA VAL A 39 -29.48 38.19 -13.53
C VAL A 39 -28.78 36.84 -13.40
N PRO A 40 -27.72 36.54 -14.18
CA PRO A 40 -26.98 35.30 -14.01
C PRO A 40 -26.29 35.31 -12.64
N GLN A 41 -26.38 34.19 -11.92
CA GLN A 41 -25.64 34.03 -10.67
C GLN A 41 -24.14 33.94 -10.97
N LEU A 42 -23.37 34.78 -10.27
CA LEU A 42 -21.92 34.73 -10.32
C LEU A 42 -21.44 33.46 -9.61
N VAL A 43 -20.69 32.63 -10.33
CA VAL A 43 -20.07 31.41 -9.81
C VAL A 43 -18.58 31.42 -10.12
N GLU A 44 -17.78 30.90 -9.20
CA GLU A 44 -16.35 30.72 -9.42
C GLU A 44 -16.10 29.40 -10.15
N THR A 45 -15.22 29.44 -11.14
CA THR A 45 -14.82 28.26 -11.92
C THR A 45 -13.31 28.25 -12.07
N PHE A 46 -12.76 27.07 -12.30
CA PHE A 46 -11.35 26.89 -12.65
C PHE A 46 -11.23 25.89 -13.79
N ILE A 47 -10.20 26.05 -14.61
CA ILE A 47 -9.92 25.15 -15.72
C ILE A 47 -9.14 23.96 -15.18
N ALA A 48 -9.72 22.76 -15.27
CA ALA A 48 -9.01 21.52 -14.99
C ALA A 48 -8.13 21.16 -16.19
N LEU A 49 -6.82 21.06 -15.97
CA LEU A 49 -5.87 20.57 -16.95
C LEU A 49 -5.52 19.10 -16.65
N PRO A 50 -5.37 18.24 -17.66
CA PRO A 50 -4.89 16.88 -17.46
C PRO A 50 -3.49 16.91 -16.87
N GLN A 51 -3.28 16.14 -15.82
CA GLN A 51 -1.98 15.98 -15.18
C GLN A 51 -1.77 14.50 -14.87
N ASP A 52 -0.60 13.99 -15.26
CA ASP A 52 -0.16 12.67 -14.87
C ASP A 52 0.37 12.73 -13.43
N ILE A 53 -0.27 11.99 -12.53
CA ILE A 53 0.11 11.90 -11.13
C ILE A 53 0.57 10.47 -10.84
N GLU A 54 1.83 10.32 -10.46
CA GLU A 54 2.34 9.05 -9.98
C GLU A 54 1.92 8.81 -8.52
N ALA A 55 1.12 7.76 -8.30
CA ALA A 55 0.75 7.32 -6.96
C ALA A 55 1.95 6.64 -6.28
N LYS A 56 2.53 7.29 -5.26
CA LYS A 56 3.56 6.67 -4.41
C LYS A 56 2.92 5.84 -3.30
N ILE A 57 2.94 4.52 -3.46
CA ILE A 57 2.45 3.58 -2.45
C ILE A 57 3.60 3.25 -1.49
N ARG A 58 3.40 3.48 -0.19
CA ARG A 58 4.33 3.08 0.86
C ARG A 58 3.84 1.75 1.46
N SER A 59 4.73 0.78 1.57
CA SER A 59 4.45 -0.51 2.18
C SER A 59 5.49 -0.82 3.25
N GLN A 60 5.12 -1.64 4.24
CA GLN A 60 6.01 -2.16 5.27
C GLN A 60 6.11 -3.67 5.12
N GLY A 61 7.23 -4.24 5.58
CA GLY A 61 7.45 -5.67 5.60
C GLY A 61 8.53 -6.04 6.60
N THR A 62 8.65 -7.34 6.88
CA THR A 62 9.67 -7.88 7.79
C THR A 62 10.82 -8.43 6.97
N ILE A 63 12.06 -8.07 7.36
CA ILE A 63 13.26 -8.63 6.77
C ILE A 63 13.49 -10.01 7.37
N LYS A 64 13.83 -10.99 6.53
CA LYS A 64 14.23 -12.33 6.95
C LYS A 64 15.59 -12.68 6.33
N PRO A 65 16.43 -13.46 7.03
CA PRO A 65 17.66 -13.95 6.44
C PRO A 65 17.36 -14.81 5.21
N GLU A 66 18.20 -14.71 4.18
CA GLU A 66 18.09 -15.55 2.99
C GLU A 66 18.38 -17.03 3.34
N LYS A 67 19.33 -17.26 4.24
CA LYS A 67 19.74 -18.59 4.71
C LYS A 67 19.85 -18.58 6.23
N GLU A 68 19.28 -19.59 6.86
CA GLU A 68 19.37 -19.87 8.29
C GLU A 68 19.78 -21.32 8.45
N ILE A 69 20.82 -21.58 9.24
CA ILE A 69 21.34 -22.93 9.46
C ILE A 69 21.26 -23.28 10.94
N MET A 70 20.84 -24.51 11.22
CA MET A 70 20.93 -25.11 12.55
C MET A 70 22.11 -26.06 12.56
N LEU A 71 23.17 -25.71 13.29
CA LEU A 71 24.37 -26.53 13.39
C LEU A 71 24.13 -27.65 14.42
N THR A 72 24.23 -28.91 13.98
CA THR A 72 24.22 -30.08 14.86
C THR A 72 25.45 -30.93 14.61
N SER A 73 25.93 -31.59 15.65
CA SER A 73 26.99 -32.59 15.49
C SER A 73 26.40 -33.88 14.92
N GLU A 74 27.07 -34.48 13.94
CA GLU A 74 26.73 -35.82 13.43
C GLU A 74 27.11 -36.92 14.42
N VAL A 75 28.07 -36.65 15.30
CA VAL A 75 28.62 -37.61 16.26
C VAL A 75 28.62 -37.04 17.67
N SER A 76 28.45 -37.91 18.68
CA SER A 76 28.46 -37.49 20.08
C SER A 76 29.87 -37.17 20.56
N GLY A 77 30.10 -36.03 21.20
CA GLY A 77 31.44 -35.72 21.66
C GLY A 77 31.50 -34.50 22.55
N LYS A 78 32.57 -34.41 23.33
CA LYS A 78 32.86 -33.21 24.10
C LYS A 78 33.52 -32.17 23.19
N ILE A 79 33.02 -30.94 23.21
CA ILE A 79 33.64 -29.82 22.50
C ILE A 79 34.96 -29.46 23.21
N ILE A 80 36.06 -29.46 22.46
CA ILE A 80 37.40 -29.09 22.97
C ILE A 80 37.85 -27.71 22.48
N TRP A 81 37.24 -27.21 21.40
CA TRP A 81 37.58 -25.92 20.82
C TRP A 81 36.42 -25.37 19.99
N ILE A 82 36.29 -24.05 19.99
CA ILE A 82 35.28 -23.26 19.27
C ILE A 82 36.03 -22.20 18.46
N SER A 83 35.62 -22.01 17.21
CA SER A 83 36.19 -20.99 16.31
C SER A 83 35.73 -19.59 16.69
N GLU A 84 36.62 -18.60 16.57
CA GLU A 84 36.26 -17.18 16.71
C GLU A 84 35.27 -16.72 15.63
N ASN A 85 35.28 -17.37 14.46
CA ASN A 85 34.34 -17.12 13.37
C ASN A 85 32.92 -17.65 13.66
N LEU A 86 32.72 -18.38 14.76
CA LEU A 86 31.40 -18.77 15.28
C LEU A 86 30.93 -17.79 16.37
N SER A 87 31.13 -16.49 16.15
CA SER A 87 30.66 -15.42 17.03
C SER A 87 29.55 -14.63 16.35
N ASP A 88 28.72 -13.94 17.14
CA ASP A 88 27.64 -13.11 16.61
C ASP A 88 28.17 -12.06 15.63
N GLY A 89 27.67 -12.09 14.39
CA GLY A 89 28.07 -11.17 13.32
C GLY A 89 29.39 -11.51 12.62
N ALA A 90 30.02 -12.63 12.96
CA ALA A 90 31.17 -13.16 12.21
C ALA A 90 30.71 -13.87 10.93
N ASN A 91 31.64 -13.99 9.97
CA ASN A 91 31.44 -14.70 8.70
C ASN A 91 32.35 -15.94 8.66
N PHE A 92 31.89 -16.98 7.98
CA PHE A 92 32.64 -18.20 7.72
C PHE A 92 32.26 -18.75 6.35
N ASP A 93 33.18 -19.50 5.75
CA ASP A 93 33.01 -20.09 4.43
C ASP A 93 32.75 -21.61 4.51
N GLU A 94 32.33 -22.20 3.39
CA GLU A 94 32.17 -23.64 3.30
C GLU A 94 33.50 -24.36 3.54
N GLY A 95 33.47 -25.35 4.44
CA GLY A 95 34.66 -26.11 4.85
C GLY A 95 35.39 -25.54 6.08
N ASP A 96 34.98 -24.39 6.60
CA ASP A 96 35.55 -23.85 7.82
C ASP A 96 35.25 -24.72 9.04
N VAL A 97 36.28 -25.00 9.84
CA VAL A 97 36.13 -25.73 11.09
C VAL A 97 35.61 -24.78 12.17
N LEU A 98 34.32 -24.92 12.51
CA LEU A 98 33.66 -24.08 13.51
C LEU A 98 33.80 -24.64 14.93
N LEU A 99 33.83 -25.97 15.05
CA LEU A 99 33.89 -26.70 16.31
C LEU A 99 34.85 -27.88 16.17
N LYS A 100 35.57 -28.22 17.23
CA LYS A 100 36.34 -29.47 17.32
C LYS A 100 35.84 -30.30 18.49
N LEU A 101 35.57 -31.56 18.22
CA LEU A 101 35.19 -32.56 19.21
C LEU A 101 36.41 -33.36 19.68
N ASP A 102 36.35 -33.86 20.91
CA ASP A 102 37.32 -34.80 21.43
C ASP A 102 37.27 -36.10 20.60
N LYS A 103 38.40 -36.43 19.98
CA LYS A 103 38.54 -37.55 19.05
C LYS A 103 39.08 -38.84 19.68
N ARG A 104 39.48 -38.81 20.96
CA ARG A 104 40.22 -39.92 21.59
C ARG A 104 39.46 -41.24 21.53
N ASP A 105 38.17 -41.22 21.87
CA ASP A 105 37.34 -42.43 21.87
C ASP A 105 37.17 -42.98 20.44
N TYR A 106 37.06 -42.10 19.46
CA TYR A 106 36.96 -42.45 18.04
C TYR A 106 38.27 -43.02 17.49
N GLU A 107 39.41 -42.42 17.83
CA GLU A 107 40.74 -42.91 17.43
C GLU A 107 41.03 -44.28 18.03
N LEU A 108 40.68 -44.49 19.31
CA LEU A 108 40.83 -45.80 19.97
C LEU A 108 39.93 -46.86 19.32
N ALA A 109 38.67 -46.52 19.04
CA ALA A 109 37.75 -47.42 18.36
C ALA A 109 38.25 -47.79 16.95
N LEU A 110 38.75 -46.81 16.21
CA LEU A 110 39.35 -47.02 14.89
C LEU A 110 40.53 -48.00 14.96
N ILE A 111 41.50 -47.75 15.84
CA ILE A 111 42.69 -48.61 16.01
C ILE A 111 42.29 -50.03 16.40
N SER A 112 41.29 -50.18 17.29
CA SER A 112 40.80 -51.50 17.69
C SER A 112 40.19 -52.27 16.52
N THR A 113 39.41 -51.58 15.68
CA THR A 113 38.73 -52.16 14.52
C THR A 113 39.73 -52.53 13.43
N GLU A 114 40.72 -51.68 13.18
CA GLU A 114 41.82 -51.98 12.26
C GLU A 114 42.61 -53.22 12.72
N SER A 115 42.90 -53.33 14.02
CA SER A 115 43.58 -54.50 14.58
C SER A 115 42.76 -55.78 14.36
N THR A 116 41.45 -55.74 14.59
CA THR A 116 40.56 -56.87 14.30
C THR A 116 40.53 -57.21 12.80
N LEU A 117 40.53 -56.20 11.92
CA LEU A 117 40.60 -56.41 10.48
C LEU A 117 41.92 -57.09 10.06
N PHE A 118 43.05 -56.68 10.62
CA PHE A 118 44.35 -57.31 10.34
C PHE A 118 44.40 -58.76 10.81
N GLN A 119 43.86 -59.05 12.00
CA GLN A 119 43.75 -60.44 12.49
C GLN A 119 42.89 -61.30 11.57
N ALA A 120 41.74 -60.79 11.11
CA ALA A 120 40.86 -61.51 10.20
C ALA A 120 41.52 -61.77 8.84
N ARG A 121 42.25 -60.78 8.29
CA ARG A 121 43.01 -60.96 7.04
C ARG A 121 44.12 -61.99 7.17
N ALA A 122 44.87 -61.95 8.27
CA ALA A 122 45.92 -62.93 8.53
C ALA A 122 45.35 -64.35 8.69
N ALA A 123 44.17 -64.48 9.32
CA ALA A 123 43.49 -65.76 9.42
C ALA A 123 43.03 -66.26 8.04
N LEU A 124 42.44 -65.38 7.21
CA LEU A 124 42.04 -65.74 5.84
C LEU A 124 43.23 -66.21 5.01
N GLU A 125 44.34 -65.46 5.03
CA GLU A 125 45.56 -65.80 4.30
C GLU A 125 46.12 -67.17 4.74
N LYS A 126 46.02 -67.49 6.04
CA LYS A 126 46.39 -68.80 6.57
C LYS A 126 45.50 -69.92 6.04
N GLU A 127 44.18 -69.73 6.05
CA GLU A 127 43.22 -70.74 5.56
C GLU A 127 43.35 -70.96 4.04
N GLU A 128 43.58 -69.90 3.26
CA GLU A 128 43.86 -69.99 1.82
C GLU A 128 45.15 -70.77 1.55
N ALA A 129 46.23 -70.47 2.29
CA ALA A 129 47.49 -71.21 2.17
C ALA A 129 47.36 -72.69 2.56
N GLU A 130 46.52 -73.03 3.55
CA GLU A 130 46.24 -74.42 3.93
C GLU A 130 45.39 -75.14 2.87
N ALA A 131 44.44 -74.45 2.23
CA ALA A 131 43.63 -75.00 1.14
C ALA A 131 44.45 -75.31 -0.12
N ASP A 132 45.43 -74.46 -0.45
CA ASP A 132 46.31 -74.65 -1.61
C ASP A 132 47.30 -75.83 -1.46
N LEU A 133 47.58 -76.25 -0.21
CA LEU A 133 48.50 -77.36 0.11
C LEU A 133 47.82 -78.74 0.13
N ALA A 134 46.48 -78.80 0.12
CA ALA A 134 45.68 -80.02 0.21
C ALA A 134 45.25 -80.56 -1.16
#